data_AF-A0A522VFA9-F1
#
_entry.id   AF-A0A522VFA9-F1
#
_cell.length_a   1.000
_cell.length_b   1.000
_cell.length_c   1.000
_cell.angle_alpha   90.00
_cell.angle_beta   90.00
_cell.angle_gamma   90.00
#
_symmetry.space_group_name_H-M   'P 1'
#
loop_
_entity.id
_entity.type
_entity.pdbx_description
1 polymer ?
#
loop_
_entity_poly.entity_id
_entity_poly.type
_entity_poly.pdbx_seq_one_letter_code
_entity_poly.pdbx_strand_id
1 'polypeptide(L)'
;MNELMKIFGQVRGTQSFDRMQISIASPERIRSWSYGEIKKPETINYRTFKPERDGLFCARIFGPIKDYECLCGKYKRMKYRGITCEKCGVEVTLAKVRRERMGHIELASPVAHIWFLKSLPSRIGLLVDMPLKDLERVLYFENYVVVEPGLTPLKQFELMSEEQYQKAQEEYGDDAFQAGIGAEALKIILSALDLEQEK
;
A
#
# COMPACT_ATOMS: atom_id res chain seq x y z
N MET A 1 8.24 -26.79 41.07
CA MET A 1 7.20 -26.85 40.03
C MET A 1 6.89 -25.49 39.36
N ASN A 2 7.53 -24.38 39.74
CA ASN A 2 7.24 -23.03 39.19
C ASN A 2 8.30 -22.44 38.22
N GLU A 3 9.45 -23.10 38.02
CA GLU A 3 10.47 -22.60 37.07
C GLU A 3 10.28 -23.11 35.63
N LEU A 4 9.69 -24.29 35.45
CA LEU A 4 9.39 -24.84 34.11
C LEU A 4 8.32 -24.04 33.36
N MET A 5 7.38 -23.40 34.08
CA MET A 5 6.37 -22.51 33.48
C MET A 5 6.92 -21.17 32.98
N LYS A 6 8.11 -20.74 33.43
CA LYS A 6 8.77 -19.54 32.90
C LYS A 6 9.49 -19.79 31.57
N ILE A 7 9.87 -21.05 31.29
CA ILE A 7 10.60 -21.44 30.07
C ILE A 7 9.62 -21.70 28.91
N PHE A 8 8.46 -22.29 29.21
CA PHE A 8 7.35 -22.40 28.27
C PHE A 8 6.42 -21.20 28.48
N GLY A 9 6.79 -20.05 27.92
CA GLY A 9 5.91 -18.88 27.89
C GLY A 9 4.50 -19.31 27.55
N GLN A 10 3.53 -18.86 28.38
CA GLN A 10 2.11 -19.19 28.23
C GLN A 10 1.73 -19.21 26.76
N VAL A 11 1.22 -20.35 26.29
CA VAL A 11 0.50 -20.41 25.02
C VAL A 11 -0.63 -19.41 25.21
N ARG A 12 -0.49 -18.20 24.64
CA ARG A 12 -1.57 -17.23 24.60
C ARG A 12 -2.72 -17.96 23.94
N GLY A 13 -3.75 -18.27 24.72
CA GLY A 13 -4.98 -18.86 24.19
C GLY A 13 -5.49 -18.01 23.03
N THR A 14 -6.27 -18.61 22.15
CA THR A 14 -6.98 -17.91 21.08
C THR A 14 -7.60 -16.65 21.68
N GLN A 15 -7.17 -15.46 21.24
CA GLN A 15 -7.71 -14.21 21.76
C GLN A 15 -9.22 -14.21 21.50
N SER A 16 -10.03 -14.33 22.55
CA SER A 16 -11.47 -14.18 22.45
C SER A 16 -11.76 -12.69 22.29
N PHE A 17 -12.44 -12.33 21.21
CA PHE A 17 -12.91 -10.98 20.96
C PHE A 17 -14.43 -10.99 20.78
N ASP A 18 -15.10 -10.00 21.37
CA ASP A 18 -16.57 -9.90 21.33
C ASP A 18 -17.06 -9.02 20.16
N ARG A 19 -16.16 -8.24 19.54
CA ARG A 19 -16.50 -7.27 18.49
C ARG A 19 -15.43 -7.26 17.39
N MET A 20 -15.87 -7.04 16.16
CA MET A 20 -15.02 -6.87 14.99
C MET A 20 -15.35 -5.55 14.30
N GLN A 21 -14.32 -4.81 13.90
CA GLN A 21 -14.47 -3.55 13.16
C GLN A 21 -13.67 -3.64 11.87
N ILE A 22 -14.22 -3.10 10.80
CA ILE A 22 -13.53 -2.90 9.52
C ILE A 22 -13.34 -1.40 9.28
N SER A 23 -12.18 -1.03 8.75
CA SER A 23 -11.81 0.36 8.46
C SER A 23 -10.84 0.39 7.28
N ILE A 24 -10.73 1.53 6.61
CA ILE A 24 -9.71 1.76 5.58
C ILE A 24 -8.33 1.80 6.26
N ALA A 25 -7.34 1.17 5.64
CA ALA A 25 -5.97 1.16 6.14
C ALA A 25 -5.22 2.38 5.62
N SER A 26 -4.61 3.17 6.51
CA SER A 26 -3.71 4.25 6.10
C SER A 26 -2.37 3.70 5.59
N PRO A 27 -1.60 4.46 4.80
CA PRO A 27 -0.26 4.06 4.37
C PRO A 27 0.67 3.69 5.54
N GLU A 28 0.61 4.44 6.64
CA GLU A 28 1.40 4.18 7.86
C GLU A 28 0.99 2.86 8.50
N ARG A 29 -0.32 2.57 8.52
CA ARG A 29 -0.85 1.31 9.04
C ARG A 29 -0.41 0.11 8.21
N ILE A 30 -0.44 0.23 6.88
CA ILE A 30 0.07 -0.81 5.96
C ILE A 30 1.56 -1.08 6.22
N ARG A 31 2.38 -0.04 6.38
CA ARG A 31 3.80 -0.18 6.72
C ARG A 31 4.00 -0.83 8.10
N SER A 32 3.14 -0.53 9.08
CA SER A 32 3.21 -1.13 10.42
C SER A 32 2.98 -2.65 10.44
N TRP A 33 2.22 -3.19 9.48
CA TRP A 33 1.99 -4.64 9.34
C TRP A 33 3.13 -5.35 8.63
N SER A 34 3.97 -4.59 7.93
CA SER A 34 4.99 -5.12 7.06
C SER A 34 6.26 -5.48 7.81
N TYR A 35 6.83 -6.63 7.45
CA TYR A 35 8.14 -7.07 7.91
C TYR A 35 9.27 -6.68 6.94
N GLY A 36 8.92 -6.07 5.81
CA GLY A 36 9.88 -5.60 4.83
C GLY A 36 9.27 -5.26 3.47
N GLU A 37 10.00 -4.44 2.75
CA GLU A 37 9.67 -4.00 1.40
C GLU A 37 10.13 -5.04 0.36
N ILE A 38 9.25 -5.36 -0.59
CA ILE A 38 9.56 -6.21 -1.74
C ILE A 38 9.99 -5.29 -2.88
N LYS A 39 11.22 -5.47 -3.36
CA LYS A 39 11.82 -4.60 -4.38
C LYS A 39 11.92 -5.25 -5.74
N LYS A 40 11.89 -6.58 -5.76
CA LYS A 40 12.12 -7.32 -6.99
C LYS A 40 11.00 -8.33 -7.26
N PRO A 41 10.70 -8.63 -8.54
CA PRO A 41 9.65 -9.57 -8.88
C PRO A 41 10.09 -11.03 -8.77
N GLU A 42 11.37 -11.32 -8.50
CA GLU A 42 11.84 -12.69 -8.51
C GLU A 42 11.25 -13.51 -7.35
N THR A 43 11.08 -14.80 -7.60
CA THR A 43 10.44 -15.73 -6.69
C THR A 43 11.48 -16.62 -6.01
N ILE A 44 11.99 -17.60 -6.75
CA ILE A 44 12.98 -18.57 -6.33
C ILE A 44 14.06 -18.68 -7.39
N ASN A 45 15.26 -19.05 -6.93
CA ASN A 45 16.36 -19.35 -7.81
C ASN A 45 16.10 -20.65 -8.58
N TYR A 46 16.25 -20.63 -9.91
CA TYR A 46 15.95 -21.78 -10.76
C TYR A 46 16.83 -23.01 -10.53
N ARG A 47 18.08 -22.85 -10.04
CA ARG A 47 18.99 -23.98 -9.77
C ARG A 47 18.86 -24.51 -8.35
N THR A 48 18.82 -23.60 -7.39
CA THR A 48 18.91 -23.96 -5.97
C THR A 48 17.55 -24.09 -5.28
N PHE A 49 16.46 -23.66 -5.94
CA PHE A 49 15.11 -23.55 -5.39
C PHE A 49 15.03 -22.73 -4.09
N LYS A 50 16.06 -21.92 -3.80
CA LYS A 50 16.08 -21.01 -2.66
C LYS A 50 15.36 -19.72 -3.03
N PRO A 51 14.57 -19.12 -2.11
CA PRO A 51 13.97 -17.81 -2.33
C PRO A 51 15.02 -16.74 -2.60
N GLU A 52 14.71 -15.87 -3.55
CA GLU A 52 15.57 -14.73 -3.87
C GLU A 52 15.47 -13.64 -2.79
N ARG A 53 16.55 -12.85 -2.66
CA ARG A 53 16.61 -11.75 -1.71
C ARG A 53 15.77 -10.57 -2.21
N ASP A 54 14.94 -10.02 -1.33
CA ASP A 54 14.01 -8.91 -1.59
C ASP A 54 12.95 -9.19 -2.68
N GLY A 55 12.78 -10.47 -3.02
CA GLY A 55 11.74 -10.98 -3.91
C GLY A 55 10.47 -11.43 -3.18
N LEU A 56 9.50 -11.93 -3.94
CA LEU A 56 8.16 -12.29 -3.47
C LEU A 56 8.13 -13.40 -2.41
N PHE A 57 9.16 -14.26 -2.34
CA PHE A 57 9.25 -15.34 -1.35
C PHE A 57 10.33 -15.12 -0.30
N CYS A 58 10.93 -13.91 -0.24
CA CYS A 58 12.12 -13.62 0.54
C CYS A 58 12.03 -14.12 2.00
N ALA A 59 12.98 -14.96 2.41
CA ALA A 59 13.01 -15.52 3.76
C ALA A 59 13.33 -14.47 4.85
N ARG A 60 13.94 -13.34 4.47
CA ARG A 60 14.20 -12.21 5.39
C ARG A 60 12.90 -11.54 5.82
N ILE A 61 11.97 -11.35 4.89
CA ILE A 61 10.69 -10.65 5.11
C ILE A 61 9.70 -11.62 5.76
N PHE A 62 9.45 -12.76 5.09
CA PHE A 62 8.38 -13.67 5.50
C PHE A 62 8.81 -14.69 6.55
N GLY A 63 10.12 -14.88 6.78
CA GLY A 63 10.65 -15.86 7.73
C GLY A 63 11.19 -17.14 7.07
N PRO A 64 11.70 -18.09 7.89
CA PRO A 64 12.48 -19.23 7.43
C PRO A 64 11.63 -20.30 6.73
N ILE A 65 12.27 -21.07 5.83
CA ILE A 65 11.61 -22.17 5.08
C ILE A 65 11.48 -23.41 5.97
N LYS A 66 12.47 -23.66 6.82
CA LYS A 66 12.55 -24.80 7.72
C LYS A 66 12.51 -24.31 9.16
N ASP A 67 11.87 -25.09 10.02
CA ASP A 67 11.75 -24.73 11.44
C ASP A 67 13.13 -24.61 12.09
N TYR A 68 13.35 -23.50 12.77
CA TYR A 68 14.58 -23.21 13.52
C TYR A 68 15.87 -23.36 12.67
N GLU A 69 15.80 -23.03 11.38
CA GLU A 69 16.96 -23.02 10.48
C GLU A 69 16.95 -21.76 9.59
N CYS A 70 18.08 -21.03 9.58
CA CYS A 70 18.25 -19.88 8.70
C CYS A 70 18.54 -20.33 7.25
N LEU A 71 18.27 -19.48 6.26
CA LEU A 71 18.40 -19.82 4.82
C LEU A 71 19.80 -20.28 4.39
N CYS A 72 20.87 -19.72 4.97
CA CYS A 72 22.25 -20.11 4.65
C CYS A 72 22.72 -21.36 5.40
N GLY A 73 21.96 -21.83 6.41
CA GLY A 73 22.32 -22.98 7.24
C GLY A 73 23.40 -22.71 8.29
N LYS A 74 23.87 -21.46 8.50
CA LYS A 74 24.82 -21.11 9.57
C LYS A 74 24.24 -21.43 10.96
N TYR A 75 23.02 -20.98 11.21
CA TYR A 75 22.27 -21.23 12.44
C TYR A 75 21.21 -22.30 12.18
N LYS A 76 21.29 -23.40 12.95
CA LYS A 76 20.38 -24.55 12.88
C LYS A 76 20.02 -25.04 14.28
N ARG A 77 18.82 -25.62 14.40
CA ARG A 77 18.25 -26.18 15.64
C ARG A 77 17.71 -25.10 16.58
N MET A 78 16.85 -25.53 17.50
CA MET A 78 16.10 -24.67 18.41
C MET A 78 16.96 -23.80 19.34
N LYS A 79 18.23 -24.15 19.57
CA LYS A 79 19.15 -23.37 20.43
C LYS A 79 19.41 -21.94 19.95
N TYR A 80 19.24 -21.67 18.65
CA TYR A 80 19.42 -20.33 18.07
C TYR A 80 18.09 -19.60 17.84
N ARG A 81 17.00 -20.07 18.45
CA ARG A 81 15.67 -19.45 18.31
C ARG A 81 15.73 -17.96 18.64
N GLY A 82 15.13 -17.13 17.78
CA GLY A 82 15.08 -15.67 17.92
C GLY A 82 16.32 -14.93 17.44
N ILE A 83 17.38 -15.63 17.00
CA ILE A 83 18.57 -15.00 16.45
C ILE A 83 18.35 -14.70 14.96
N THR A 84 18.64 -13.46 14.56
CA THR A 84 18.68 -13.05 13.15
C THR A 84 20.06 -13.33 12.56
N CYS A 85 20.12 -14.08 11.47
CA CYS A 85 21.39 -14.44 10.87
C CYS A 85 22.07 -13.25 10.19
N GLU A 86 23.31 -12.92 10.57
CA GLU A 86 24.08 -11.83 9.95
C GLU A 86 24.33 -12.01 8.44
N LYS A 87 24.44 -13.26 7.96
CA LYS A 87 24.74 -13.53 6.53
C LYS A 87 23.51 -13.39 5.63
N CYS A 88 22.36 -13.90 6.05
CA CYS A 88 21.15 -13.94 5.22
C CYS A 88 19.99 -13.07 5.73
N GLY A 89 20.12 -12.46 6.91
CA GLY A 89 19.08 -11.64 7.55
C GLY A 89 17.85 -12.43 8.01
N VAL A 90 17.87 -13.77 7.95
CA VAL A 90 16.73 -14.61 8.31
C VAL A 90 16.73 -14.89 9.80
N GLU A 91 15.62 -14.56 10.45
CA GLU A 91 15.34 -14.91 11.84
C GLU A 91 15.08 -16.41 11.99
N VAL A 92 15.73 -17.03 12.99
CA VAL A 92 15.55 -18.44 13.31
C VAL A 92 14.27 -18.61 14.15
N THR A 93 13.17 -18.95 13.47
CA THR A 93 11.84 -19.17 14.08
C THR A 93 11.12 -20.33 13.38
N LEU A 94 9.85 -20.56 13.71
CA LEU A 94 9.00 -21.56 13.05
C LEU A 94 8.65 -21.10 11.62
N ALA A 95 8.61 -22.03 10.67
CA ALA A 95 8.20 -21.74 9.30
C ALA A 95 6.74 -21.30 9.19
N LYS A 96 5.91 -21.62 10.21
CA LYS A 96 4.50 -21.18 10.31
C LYS A 96 4.35 -19.66 10.19
N VAL A 97 5.32 -18.87 10.67
CA VAL A 97 5.24 -17.39 10.62
C VAL A 97 5.13 -16.85 9.20
N ARG A 98 5.55 -17.61 8.17
CA ARG A 98 5.40 -17.23 6.76
C ARG A 98 3.94 -17.05 6.32
N ARG A 99 3.00 -17.63 7.06
CA ARG A 99 1.55 -17.48 6.82
C ARG A 99 0.94 -16.27 7.54
N GLU A 100 1.70 -15.65 8.43
CA GLU A 100 1.23 -14.57 9.31
C GLU A 100 1.91 -13.23 8.99
N ARG A 101 3.18 -13.26 8.54
CA ARG A 101 3.94 -12.05 8.19
C ARG A 101 3.50 -11.47 6.86
N MET A 102 3.29 -10.16 6.83
CA MET A 102 2.98 -9.41 5.61
C MET A 102 4.23 -8.69 5.07
N GLY A 103 4.24 -8.43 3.76
CA GLY A 103 5.20 -7.56 3.08
C GLY A 103 4.47 -6.36 2.48
N HIS A 104 5.20 -5.32 2.09
CA HIS A 104 4.63 -4.19 1.34
C HIS A 104 5.47 -3.88 0.09
N ILE A 105 4.87 -3.14 -0.83
CA ILE A 105 5.53 -2.55 -2.00
C ILE A 105 5.23 -1.06 -1.92
N GLU A 106 6.27 -0.24 -1.98
CA GLU A 106 6.11 1.19 -2.09
C GLU A 106 5.83 1.55 -3.55
N LEU A 107 4.72 2.23 -3.81
CA LEU A 107 4.34 2.63 -5.16
C LEU A 107 4.98 3.97 -5.50
N ALA A 108 5.53 4.09 -6.71
CA ALA A 108 6.18 5.32 -7.16
C ALA A 108 5.19 6.49 -7.38
N SER A 109 3.95 6.17 -7.74
CA SER A 109 2.85 7.13 -7.92
C SER A 109 1.59 6.55 -7.26
N PRO A 110 0.69 7.38 -6.71
CA PRO A 110 -0.57 6.89 -6.16
C PRO A 110 -1.39 6.13 -7.20
N VAL A 111 -2.14 5.15 -6.72
CA VAL A 111 -3.03 4.33 -7.55
C VAL A 111 -4.41 4.32 -6.91
N ALA A 112 -5.44 4.57 -7.72
CA ALA A 112 -6.82 4.49 -7.25
C ALA A 112 -7.21 3.04 -6.96
N HIS A 113 -7.72 2.80 -5.75
CA HIS A 113 -8.13 1.46 -5.36
C HIS A 113 -9.43 1.06 -6.09
N ILE A 114 -9.33 0.02 -6.92
CA ILE A 114 -10.38 -0.39 -7.87
C ILE A 114 -11.77 -0.59 -7.24
N TRP A 115 -11.86 -1.08 -6.00
CA TRP A 115 -13.15 -1.27 -5.34
C TRP A 115 -13.88 0.04 -5.05
N PHE A 116 -13.18 1.12 -4.72
CA PHE A 116 -13.84 2.41 -4.44
C PHE A 116 -14.17 3.18 -5.72
N LEU A 117 -13.48 2.84 -6.82
CA LEU A 117 -13.70 3.42 -8.14
C LEU A 117 -14.82 2.71 -8.91
N LYS A 118 -14.68 1.40 -9.18
CA LYS A 118 -15.53 0.64 -10.10
C LYS A 118 -16.73 -0.06 -9.45
N SER A 119 -16.76 -0.18 -8.12
CA SER A 119 -17.96 -0.70 -7.44
C SER A 119 -19.14 0.24 -7.70
N LEU A 120 -20.33 -0.30 -7.91
CA LEU A 120 -21.54 0.49 -8.14
C LEU A 120 -22.36 0.55 -6.83
N PRO A 121 -22.69 1.76 -6.33
CA PRO A 121 -22.28 3.07 -6.84
C PRO A 121 -20.80 3.39 -6.52
N SER A 122 -20.14 4.17 -7.39
CA SER A 122 -18.73 4.56 -7.21
C SER A 122 -18.61 5.42 -5.96
N ARG A 123 -17.81 4.99 -4.98
CA ARG A 123 -17.64 5.74 -3.73
C ARG A 123 -16.86 7.01 -3.96
N ILE A 124 -15.83 6.96 -4.82
CA ILE A 124 -15.04 8.15 -5.19
C ILE A 124 -15.91 9.10 -6.04
N GLY A 125 -16.67 8.57 -7.01
CA GLY A 125 -17.57 9.40 -7.83
C GLY A 125 -18.61 10.14 -7.00
N LEU A 126 -19.22 9.47 -6.03
CA LEU A 126 -20.18 10.09 -5.13
C LEU A 126 -19.56 11.14 -4.20
N LEU A 127 -18.30 10.95 -3.77
CA LEU A 127 -17.63 11.91 -2.87
C LEU A 127 -17.19 13.19 -3.58
N VAL A 128 -16.83 13.12 -4.86
CA VAL A 128 -16.37 14.26 -5.65
C VAL A 128 -17.50 14.87 -6.49
N ASP A 129 -18.70 14.29 -6.43
CA ASP A 129 -19.85 14.61 -7.31
C ASP A 129 -19.52 14.60 -8.80
N MET A 130 -18.71 13.61 -9.22
CA MET A 130 -18.30 13.44 -10.62
C MET A 130 -18.83 12.12 -11.21
N PRO A 131 -19.28 12.11 -12.47
CA PRO A 131 -19.60 10.88 -13.17
C PRO A 131 -18.40 9.93 -13.22
N LEU A 132 -18.65 8.62 -13.05
CA LEU A 132 -17.60 7.59 -13.12
C LEU A 132 -16.79 7.67 -14.43
N LYS A 133 -17.45 7.95 -15.56
CA LYS A 133 -16.78 8.09 -16.86
C LYS A 133 -15.77 9.23 -16.89
N ASP A 134 -16.06 10.32 -16.19
CA ASP A 134 -15.21 11.50 -16.14
C ASP A 134 -14.01 11.26 -15.23
N LEU A 135 -14.21 10.59 -14.09
CA LEU A 135 -13.11 10.10 -13.26
C LEU A 135 -12.18 9.14 -14.01
N GLU A 136 -12.73 8.24 -14.82
CA GLU A 136 -11.94 7.31 -15.64
C GLU A 136 -11.10 8.05 -16.69
N ARG A 137 -11.65 9.07 -17.33
CA ARG A 137 -10.92 9.92 -18.28
C ARG A 137 -9.71 10.59 -17.63
N VAL A 138 -9.86 11.11 -16.41
CA VAL A 138 -8.75 11.69 -15.65
C VAL A 138 -7.73 10.61 -15.29
N LEU A 139 -8.17 9.46 -14.78
CA LEU A 139 -7.30 8.36 -14.36
C LEU A 139 -6.51 7.72 -15.50
N TYR A 140 -7.10 7.65 -16.70
CA TYR A 140 -6.46 7.09 -17.89
C TYR A 140 -5.70 8.14 -18.71
N PHE A 141 -5.47 9.32 -18.14
CA PHE A 141 -4.71 10.41 -18.76
C PHE A 141 -5.33 10.91 -20.08
N GLU A 142 -6.66 10.84 -20.23
CA GLU A 142 -7.36 11.39 -21.39
C GLU A 142 -7.63 12.88 -21.24
N ASN A 143 -8.02 13.33 -20.04
CA ASN A 143 -8.36 14.72 -19.76
C ASN A 143 -7.71 15.18 -18.45
N TYR A 144 -7.37 16.47 -18.40
CA TYR A 144 -7.06 17.18 -17.17
C TYR A 144 -8.34 17.51 -16.41
N VAL A 145 -8.22 17.66 -15.09
CA VAL A 145 -9.28 18.17 -14.22
C VAL A 145 -8.79 19.41 -13.48
N VAL A 146 -9.60 20.46 -13.45
CA VAL A 146 -9.32 21.66 -12.67
C VAL A 146 -9.50 21.35 -11.19
N VAL A 147 -8.42 21.43 -10.43
CA VAL A 147 -8.37 21.18 -8.98
C VAL A 147 -8.70 22.46 -8.22
N GLU A 148 -8.07 23.57 -8.61
CA GLU A 148 -8.28 24.89 -8.03
C GLU A 148 -8.39 25.94 -9.16
N PRO A 149 -9.56 26.57 -9.35
CA PRO A 149 -9.77 27.52 -10.45
C PRO A 149 -9.11 28.90 -10.20
N GLY A 150 -8.72 29.23 -8.98
CA GLY A 150 -8.12 30.51 -8.64
C GLY A 150 -9.04 31.69 -8.97
N LEU A 151 -8.50 32.69 -9.68
CA LEU A 151 -9.24 33.87 -10.15
C LEU A 151 -9.73 33.73 -11.60
N THR A 152 -9.53 32.57 -12.23
CA THR A 152 -9.94 32.31 -13.61
C THR A 152 -11.45 32.02 -13.70
N PRO A 153 -12.06 32.14 -14.89
CA PRO A 153 -13.46 31.77 -15.08
C PRO A 153 -13.71 30.25 -15.12
N LEU A 154 -12.67 29.42 -14.95
CA LEU A 154 -12.76 27.96 -14.95
C LEU A 154 -13.56 27.46 -13.74
N LYS A 155 -14.23 26.32 -13.88
CA LYS A 155 -14.95 25.70 -12.78
C LYS A 155 -14.12 24.62 -12.11
N GLN A 156 -14.26 24.50 -10.80
CA GLN A 156 -13.70 23.36 -10.08
C GLN A 156 -14.31 22.06 -10.63
N PHE A 157 -13.47 21.03 -10.80
CA PHE A 157 -13.80 19.73 -11.41
C PHE A 157 -14.20 19.78 -12.88
N GLU A 158 -13.98 20.91 -13.55
CA GLU A 158 -14.11 20.99 -15.00
C GLU A 158 -13.05 20.11 -15.68
N LEU A 159 -13.50 19.31 -16.65
CA LEU A 159 -12.61 18.51 -17.48
C LEU A 159 -12.12 19.32 -18.68
N MET A 160 -10.84 19.20 -18.97
CA MET A 160 -10.19 19.87 -20.08
C MET A 160 -9.39 18.86 -20.90
N SER A 161 -9.52 18.92 -22.23
CA SER A 161 -8.59 18.24 -23.11
C SER A 161 -7.20 18.88 -23.03
N GLU A 162 -6.19 18.19 -23.55
CA GLU A 162 -4.82 18.73 -23.62
C GLU A 162 -4.76 20.08 -24.37
N GLU A 163 -5.49 20.21 -25.49
CA GLU A 163 -5.55 21.47 -26.25
C GLU A 163 -6.22 22.61 -25.45
N GLN A 164 -7.27 22.29 -24.69
CA GLN A 164 -7.95 23.29 -23.85
C GLN A 164 -7.06 23.73 -22.69
N TYR A 165 -6.34 22.79 -22.09
CA TYR A 165 -5.40 23.07 -21.01
C TYR A 165 -4.28 24.00 -21.48
N GLN A 166 -3.65 23.69 -22.63
CA GLN A 166 -2.59 24.54 -23.20
C GLN A 166 -3.10 25.96 -23.50
N LYS A 167 -4.27 26.10 -24.11
CA LYS A 167 -4.88 27.42 -24.37
C LYS A 167 -5.16 28.20 -23.10
N ALA A 168 -5.66 27.53 -22.06
CA ALA A 168 -5.91 28.18 -20.76
C ALA A 168 -4.60 28.60 -20.07
N GLN A 169 -3.52 27.81 -20.19
CA GLN A 169 -2.20 28.22 -19.70
C GLN A 169 -1.66 29.44 -20.46
N GLU A 170 -1.82 29.48 -21.78
CA GLU A 170 -1.42 30.65 -22.59
C GLU A 170 -2.24 31.91 -22.25
N GLU A 171 -3.53 31.76 -21.97
CA GLU A 171 -4.45 32.88 -21.71
C GLU A 171 -4.29 33.44 -20.28
N TYR A 172 -4.26 32.56 -19.28
CA TYR A 172 -4.29 32.97 -17.86
C TYR A 172 -2.91 32.95 -17.20
N GLY A 173 -1.95 32.22 -17.75
CA GLY A 173 -0.63 31.98 -17.16
C GLY A 173 -0.58 30.74 -16.26
N ASP A 174 0.63 30.23 -16.05
CA ASP A 174 0.87 28.94 -15.36
C ASP A 174 0.39 28.90 -13.90
N ASP A 175 0.43 30.03 -13.19
CA ASP A 175 0.07 30.14 -11.77
C ASP A 175 -1.38 30.59 -11.53
N ALA A 176 -2.17 30.82 -12.58
CA ALA A 176 -3.51 31.38 -12.44
C ALA A 176 -4.56 30.36 -11.98
N PHE A 177 -4.37 29.08 -12.30
CA PHE A 177 -5.22 27.96 -11.89
C PHE A 177 -4.38 26.67 -11.78
N GLN A 178 -4.87 25.71 -11.00
CA GLN A 178 -4.26 24.40 -10.88
C GLN A 178 -5.14 23.35 -11.54
N ALA A 179 -4.61 22.66 -12.55
CA ALA A 179 -5.20 21.45 -13.09
C ALA A 179 -4.25 20.27 -12.94
N GLY A 180 -4.81 19.07 -12.78
CA GLY A 180 -4.07 17.83 -12.63
C GLY A 180 -4.61 16.73 -13.55
N ILE A 181 -3.82 15.68 -13.70
CA ILE A 181 -4.22 14.47 -14.43
C ILE A 181 -3.81 13.22 -13.65
N GLY A 182 -4.47 12.09 -13.92
CA GLY A 182 -4.16 10.81 -13.30
C GLY A 182 -4.62 10.70 -11.83
N ALA A 183 -4.07 9.71 -11.14
CA ALA A 183 -4.44 9.40 -9.75
C ALA A 183 -3.93 10.44 -8.74
N GLU A 184 -2.89 11.20 -9.09
CA GLU A 184 -2.35 12.29 -8.27
C GLU A 184 -3.37 13.42 -8.14
N ALA A 185 -3.99 13.81 -9.27
CA ALA A 185 -5.05 14.81 -9.27
C ALA A 185 -6.21 14.43 -8.36
N LEU A 186 -6.71 13.19 -8.47
CA LEU A 186 -7.78 12.70 -7.61
C LEU A 186 -7.37 12.65 -6.13
N LYS A 187 -6.12 12.31 -5.83
CA LYS A 187 -5.62 12.33 -4.46
C LYS A 187 -5.63 13.75 -3.88
N ILE A 188 -5.22 14.75 -4.67
CA ILE A 188 -5.24 16.15 -4.23
C ILE A 188 -6.68 16.60 -3.99
N ILE A 189 -7.58 16.33 -4.95
CA ILE A 189 -9.01 16.65 -4.84
C ILE A 189 -9.60 16.05 -3.57
N LEU A 190 -9.43 14.74 -3.35
CA LEU A 190 -9.95 14.05 -2.17
C LEU A 190 -9.34 14.54 -0.85
N SER A 191 -8.11 15.06 -0.88
CA SER A 191 -7.45 15.61 0.32
C SER A 191 -7.92 17.03 0.65
N ALA A 192 -8.46 17.75 -0.34
CA ALA A 192 -8.97 19.11 -0.18
C ALA A 192 -10.45 19.15 0.24
N LEU A 193 -11.19 18.03 0.15
CA LEU A 193 -12.59 17.96 0.55
C LEU A 193 -12.77 18.19 2.05
N ASP A 194 -13.59 19.18 2.41
CA ASP A 194 -14.04 19.40 3.79
C ASP A 194 -15.43 18.78 4.00
N LEU A 195 -15.43 17.59 4.61
CA LEU A 195 -16.64 16.81 4.87
C LEU A 195 -17.57 17.44 5.93
N GLU A 196 -17.10 18.41 6.73
CA GLU A 196 -17.96 19.08 7.72
C GLU A 196 -18.76 20.22 7.10
N GLN A 197 -18.19 20.90 6.10
CA GLN A 197 -18.86 21.97 5.37
C GLN A 197 -19.91 21.46 4.39
N GLU A 198 -19.76 20.24 3.88
CA GLU A 198 -20.68 19.62 2.90
C GLU A 198 -21.85 18.82 3.53
N LYS A 199 -22.07 18.93 4.84
CA LYS A 199 -23.16 18.23 5.55
C LYS A 199 -24.55 18.85 5.35
#